data_AF-A0A529LZ62-F1
#
_entry.id   AF-A0A529LZ62-F1
#
_cell.length_a   1.000
_cell.length_b   1.000
_cell.length_c   1.000
_cell.angle_alpha   90.00
_cell.angle_beta   90.00
_cell.angle_gamma   90.00
#
_symmetry.space_group_name_H-M   'P 1'
#
loop_
_entity.id
_entity.type
_entity.pdbx_description
1 polymer ?
#
loop_
_entity_poly.entity_id
_entity_poly.type
_entity_poly.pdbx_seq_one_letter_code
_entity_poly.pdbx_strand_id
1 'polypeptide(L)'
;MKGHARASPAPAELRVYIDALQWAEACVFCFPTWWSGMPAVLKGYFDRVWRPGVAFDLPTDGGTIKPALLNIRRMGVVTTFGSPWWYTRLYMQDPGR
;
A
#
# COMPACT_ATOMS: atom_id res chain seq x y z
N MET A 1 -2.07 23.89 -17.32
CA MET A 1 -1.90 23.09 -16.09
C MET A 1 -0.57 22.34 -16.21
N LYS A 2 0.48 22.81 -15.51
CA LYS A 2 1.84 22.23 -15.61
C LYS A 2 1.85 20.90 -14.86
N GLY A 3 2.09 19.81 -15.59
CA GLY A 3 2.10 18.46 -15.04
C GLY A 3 3.22 18.25 -14.03
N HIS A 4 2.87 17.69 -12.86
CA HIS A 4 3.81 17.01 -11.96
C HIS A 4 4.28 15.69 -12.61
N ALA A 5 4.84 15.77 -13.82
CA ALA A 5 5.14 14.65 -14.68
C ALA A 5 6.41 13.87 -14.29
N ARG A 6 7.20 14.39 -13.35
CA ARG A 6 8.44 13.74 -12.91
C ARG A 6 8.28 13.26 -11.48
N ALA A 7 8.36 11.95 -11.29
CA ALA A 7 8.46 11.36 -9.95
C ALA A 7 9.69 11.98 -9.27
N SER A 8 9.46 12.79 -8.23
CA SER A 8 10.57 13.32 -7.43
C SER A 8 11.34 12.14 -6.81
N PRO A 9 12.69 12.19 -6.77
CA PRO A 9 13.48 11.12 -6.18
C PRO A 9 13.01 10.85 -4.74
N ALA A 10 12.93 9.57 -4.39
CA ALA A 10 12.53 9.19 -3.04
C ALA A 10 13.58 9.68 -2.03
N PRO A 11 13.13 10.25 -0.89
CA PRO A 11 14.01 10.55 0.23
C PRO A 11 14.88 9.34 0.63
N ALA A 12 16.12 9.59 1.05
CA ALA A 12 17.10 8.52 1.27
C ALA A 12 16.67 7.52 2.35
N GLU A 13 15.95 7.99 3.36
CA GLU A 13 15.40 7.19 4.46
C GLU A 13 14.34 6.18 4.01
N LEU A 14 13.73 6.39 2.83
CA LEU A 14 12.72 5.47 2.29
C LEU A 14 13.32 4.34 1.46
N ARG A 15 14.60 4.44 1.06
CA ARG A 15 15.25 3.47 0.17
C ARG A 15 15.21 2.07 0.73
N VAL A 16 15.46 1.90 2.03
CA VAL A 16 15.38 0.59 2.70
C VAL A 16 14.01 -0.09 2.52
N TYR A 17 12.92 0.68 2.55
CA TYR A 17 11.57 0.15 2.38
C TYR A 17 11.24 -0.11 0.90
N ILE A 18 11.71 0.77 0.01
CA ILE A 18 11.52 0.64 -1.43
C ILE A 18 12.25 -0.60 -1.94
N ASP A 19 13.51 -0.78 -1.55
CA ASP A 19 14.34 -1.91 -1.97
C ASP A 19 13.75 -3.23 -1.45
N ALA A 20 13.28 -3.26 -0.19
CA ALA A 20 12.59 -4.42 0.35
C ALA A 20 11.30 -4.74 -0.40
N LEU A 21 10.52 -3.73 -0.78
CA LEU A 21 9.27 -3.90 -1.54
C LEU A 21 9.53 -4.40 -2.97
N GLN A 22 10.56 -3.89 -3.64
CA GLN A 22 10.96 -4.31 -4.98
C GLN A 22 11.56 -5.72 -5.01
N TRP A 23 12.17 -6.15 -3.91
CA TRP A 23 12.68 -7.51 -3.76
C TRP A 23 11.59 -8.54 -3.40
N ALA A 24 10.58 -8.13 -2.63
CA ALA A 24 9.59 -9.07 -2.08
C ALA A 24 8.70 -9.73 -3.14
N GLU A 25 8.50 -11.05 -3.05
CA GLU A 25 7.52 -11.76 -3.89
C GLU A 25 6.13 -11.89 -3.23
N ALA A 26 6.05 -11.59 -1.92
CA ALA A 26 4.82 -11.58 -1.15
C ALA A 26 4.87 -10.53 -0.04
N CYS A 27 3.72 -9.94 0.29
CA CYS A 27 3.59 -8.98 1.38
C CYS A 27 2.52 -9.40 2.38
N VAL A 28 2.85 -9.38 3.68
CA VAL A 28 1.90 -9.62 4.76
C VAL A 28 1.87 -8.41 5.68
N PHE A 29 0.70 -7.79 5.83
CA PHE A 29 0.51 -6.62 6.68
C PHE A 29 -0.15 -7.02 8.00
N CYS A 30 0.58 -6.89 9.11
CA CYS A 30 0.10 -7.19 10.46
C CYS A 30 -0.14 -5.90 11.23
N PHE A 31 -1.40 -5.55 11.52
CA PHE A 31 -1.72 -4.31 12.23
C PHE A 31 -3.07 -4.39 12.98
N PRO A 32 -3.26 -3.64 14.08
CA PRO A 32 -4.58 -3.51 14.68
C PRO A 32 -5.48 -2.62 13.82
N THR A 33 -6.76 -2.98 13.63
CA THR A 33 -7.69 -2.09 12.94
C THR A 33 -8.10 -0.93 13.85
N TRP A 34 -7.85 0.30 13.39
CA TRP A 34 -8.29 1.53 14.04
C TRP A 34 -9.25 2.27 13.11
N TRP A 35 -10.40 2.71 13.63
CA TRP A 35 -11.43 3.40 12.84
C TRP A 35 -11.82 2.67 11.56
N SER A 36 -12.01 1.34 11.65
CA SER A 36 -12.35 0.48 10.51
C SER A 36 -11.29 0.41 9.40
N GLY A 37 -10.06 0.85 9.64
CA GLY A 37 -8.97 0.79 8.67
C GLY A 37 -7.59 0.58 9.27
N MET A 38 -6.57 0.79 8.44
CA MET A 38 -5.17 0.71 8.85
C MET A 38 -4.76 1.90 9.75
N PRO A 39 -3.83 1.70 10.70
CA PRO A 39 -3.27 2.79 11.50
C PRO A 39 -2.63 3.89 10.62
N ALA A 40 -2.61 5.13 11.13
CA ALA A 40 -2.07 6.28 10.41
C ALA A 40 -0.60 6.09 9.95
N VAL A 41 0.21 5.38 10.74
CA VAL A 41 1.59 5.06 10.38
C VAL A 41 1.66 4.15 9.15
N LEU A 42 0.82 3.11 9.10
CA LEU A 42 0.76 2.21 7.95
C LEU A 42 0.21 2.93 6.71
N LYS A 43 -0.79 3.78 6.89
CA LYS A 43 -1.27 4.66 5.81
C LYS A 43 -0.17 5.57 5.27
N GLY A 44 0.62 6.18 6.15
CA GLY A 44 1.77 7.01 5.79
C GLY A 44 2.88 6.23 5.07
N TYR A 45 3.09 4.96 5.43
CA TYR A 45 3.98 4.07 4.70
C TYR A 45 3.53 3.88 3.25
N PHE A 46 2.24 3.56 3.02
CA PHE A 46 1.69 3.45 1.67
C PHE A 46 1.87 4.76 0.88
N ASP A 47 1.53 5.91 1.47
CA ASP A 47 1.60 7.20 0.77
C ASP A 47 3.03 7.60 0.34
N ARG A 48 4.04 7.18 1.10
CA ARG A 48 5.44 7.56 0.86
C ARG A 48 6.22 6.54 0.04
N VAL A 49 5.95 5.25 0.25
CA VAL A 49 6.69 4.14 -0.39
C VAL A 49 5.99 3.68 -1.66
N TRP A 50 4.66 3.63 -1.70
CA TRP A 50 3.88 3.18 -2.87
C TRP A 50 3.61 4.34 -3.82
N ARG A 51 4.70 4.87 -4.38
CA ARG A 51 4.68 6.09 -5.20
C ARG A 51 4.90 5.81 -6.68
N PRO A 52 4.63 6.79 -7.56
CA PRO A 52 4.95 6.70 -8.97
C PRO A 52 6.44 6.40 -9.20
N GLY A 53 6.76 5.45 -10.08
CA GLY A 53 8.11 4.96 -10.35
C GLY A 53 8.64 3.90 -9.37
N VAL A 54 7.84 3.53 -8.34
CA VAL A 54 8.12 2.40 -7.46
C VAL A 54 7.01 1.37 -7.54
N ALA A 55 5.78 1.76 -7.20
CA ALA A 55 4.64 0.85 -7.15
C ALA A 55 3.88 0.78 -8.48
N PHE A 56 3.79 1.92 -9.17
CA PHE A 56 3.08 2.07 -10.42
C PHE A 56 3.70 3.19 -11.25
N ASP A 57 3.50 3.15 -12.55
CA ASP A 57 3.91 4.18 -13.48
C ASP A 57 2.69 4.98 -13.94
N LEU A 58 2.83 6.31 -13.91
CA LEU A 58 1.86 7.25 -14.43
C LEU A 58 2.32 7.73 -15.82
N PRO A 59 1.62 7.35 -16.90
CA PRO A 59 1.95 7.85 -18.23
C PRO A 59 1.72 9.37 -18.32
N THR A 60 2.68 10.09 -18.89
CA THR A 60 2.60 11.55 -19.06
C THR A 60 1.48 11.98 -20.01
N ASP A 61 1.04 11.07 -20.89
CA ASP A 61 0.05 11.31 -21.94
C ASP A 61 -1.39 10.98 -21.52
N GLY A 62 -1.65 10.84 -20.21
CA GLY A 62 -2.99 10.52 -19.70
C GLY A 62 -3.44 9.06 -19.95
N GLY A 63 -2.50 8.19 -20.31
CA GLY A 63 -2.73 6.75 -20.48
C GLY A 63 -3.00 6.02 -19.16
N THR A 64 -3.36 4.74 -19.26
CA THR A 64 -3.68 3.88 -18.11
C THR A 64 -2.48 3.69 -17.18
N ILE A 65 -2.73 3.75 -15.87
CA ILE A 65 -1.73 3.46 -14.82
C ILE A 65 -1.20 2.05 -15.00
N LYS A 66 0.13 1.90 -15.10
CA LYS A 66 0.77 0.59 -15.23
C LYS A 66 1.31 0.13 -13.88
N PRO A 67 1.11 -1.14 -13.49
CA PRO A 67 1.74 -1.67 -12.29
C PRO A 67 3.25 -1.85 -12.50
N ALA A 68 4.06 -1.44 -11.52
CA ALA A 68 5.51 -1.63 -11.53
C ALA A 68 5.96 -2.79 -10.63
N LEU A 69 5.17 -3.14 -9.61
CA LEU A 69 5.43 -4.26 -8.69
C LEU A 69 4.88 -5.59 -9.22
N LEU A 70 5.43 -6.06 -10.34
CA LEU A 70 5.04 -7.33 -10.96
C LEU A 70 5.59 -8.57 -10.23
N ASN A 71 6.53 -8.35 -9.31
CA ASN A 71 7.16 -9.36 -8.46
C ASN A 71 6.22 -9.90 -7.38
N ILE A 72 5.29 -9.08 -6.88
CA ILE A 72 4.42 -9.45 -5.76
C ILE A 72 3.29 -10.34 -6.25
N ARG A 73 3.40 -11.65 -5.98
CA ARG A 73 2.40 -12.66 -6.38
C ARG A 73 1.32 -12.90 -5.32
N ARG A 74 1.58 -12.54 -4.06
CA ARG A 74 0.69 -12.81 -2.92
C ARG A 74 0.65 -11.63 -1.97
N MET A 75 -0.55 -11.27 -1.52
CA MET A 75 -0.75 -10.31 -0.44
C MET A 75 -1.65 -10.91 0.63
N GLY A 76 -1.34 -10.63 1.89
CA GLY A 76 -2.12 -11.06 3.05
C GLY A 76 -2.20 -9.96 4.09
N VAL A 77 -3.27 -9.96 4.88
CA VAL A 77 -3.48 -9.03 5.98
C VAL A 77 -3.85 -9.83 7.22
N VAL A 78 -3.18 -9.54 8.32
CA VAL A 78 -3.49 -10.05 9.65
C VAL A 78 -3.85 -8.85 10.51
N THR A 79 -5.12 -8.74 10.87
CA THR A 79 -5.58 -7.65 11.73
C THR A 79 -6.32 -8.17 12.96
N THR A 80 -6.18 -7.43 14.06
CA THR A 80 -6.90 -7.66 15.31
C THR A 80 -7.99 -6.61 15.48
N PHE A 81 -9.19 -7.06 15.80
CA PHE A 81 -10.33 -6.20 16.15
C PHE A 81 -10.71 -6.42 17.62
N GLY A 82 -11.13 -5.35 18.31
CA GLY A 82 -11.71 -5.45 19.66
C GLY A 82 -13.18 -5.87 19.67
N SER A 83 -13.83 -5.92 18.51
CA SER A 83 -15.24 -6.27 18.36
C SER A 83 -15.44 -7.78 18.19
N PRO A 84 -16.58 -8.34 18.62
CA PRO A 84 -16.90 -9.76 18.41
C PRO A 84 -16.81 -10.15 16.93
N TRP A 85 -16.28 -11.35 16.67
CA TRP A 85 -16.00 -11.86 15.31
C TRP A 85 -17.20 -11.79 14.34
N TRP A 86 -18.43 -11.91 14.84
CA TRP A 86 -19.64 -11.86 14.02
C TRP A 86 -19.96 -10.44 13.52
N TYR A 87 -19.63 -9.41 14.31
CA TYR A 87 -19.89 -8.01 13.96
C TYR A 87 -18.94 -7.57 12.84
N THR A 88 -17.66 -7.92 12.97
CA THR A 88 -16.65 -7.67 11.93
C THR A 88 -16.94 -8.44 10.64
N ARG A 89 -17.41 -9.69 10.76
CA ARG A 89 -17.63 -10.58 9.60
C ARG A 89 -18.94 -10.36 8.86
N LEU A 90 -20.03 -10.04 9.57
CA LEU A 90 -21.36 -9.92 8.96
C LEU A 90 -21.78 -8.47 8.69
N TYR A 91 -21.40 -7.52 9.56
CA TYR A 91 -21.84 -6.13 9.45
C TYR A 91 -20.79 -5.24 8.76
N MET A 92 -19.52 -5.43 9.08
CA MET A 92 -18.41 -4.65 8.49
C MET A 92 -17.83 -5.26 7.21
N GLN A 93 -18.39 -6.38 6.72
CA GLN A 93 -17.96 -7.08 5.50
C GLN A 93 -16.44 -7.37 5.44
N ASP A 94 -15.82 -7.73 6.56
CA ASP A 94 -14.39 -8.06 6.65
C ASP A 94 -13.46 -6.96 6.07
N PRO A 95 -13.26 -5.82 6.75
CA PRO A 95 -12.48 -4.69 6.24
C PRO A 95 -10.95 -4.97 6.09
N GLY A 96 -10.53 -6.22 6.29
CA GLY A 96 -9.16 -6.70 6.11
C GLY A 96 -9.00 -7.79 5.04
N ARG A 97 -10.04 -8.12 4.26
CA ARG A 97 -9.96 -9.10 3.16
C ARG A 97 -9.98 -8.44 1.78
#